data_AF-A0AAW2RNF8-F1
#
_entry.id   AF-A0AAW2RNF8-F1
#
_cell.length_a   1.000
_cell.length_b   1.000
_cell.length_c   1.000
_cell.angle_alpha   90.00
_cell.angle_beta   90.00
_cell.angle_gamma   90.00
#
_symmetry.space_group_name_H-M   'P 1'
#
loop_
_entity.id
_entity.type
_entity.pdbx_description
1 polymer ?
#
loop_
_entity_poly.entity_id
_entity_poly.type
_entity_poly.pdbx_seq_one_letter_code
_entity_poly.pdbx_strand_id
1 'polypeptide(L)'
;MENQRMTHIAVERNRRRQMNDYLAVLRSLMPPSYAQRGDQASIVGGAINFVKELEQLLQFLETHKSIDQHHQDVPSSDVFSNFFTFPQYSTRRSGNSSATAADDAAERWSGIADIEATMVESHANIKVMAKRRPKQLLKMVAGLQSIGLTILHLNVTTVDQLVLYSFSVKVMNVARLPLLPLSVH
;
A
#
# COMPACT_ATOMS: atom_id res chain seq x y z
N MET A 1 4.82 59.86 -13.42
CA MET A 1 3.83 59.08 -14.21
C MET A 1 4.50 57.93 -14.97
N GLU A 2 5.59 58.17 -15.71
CA GLU A 2 6.34 57.16 -16.49
C GLU A 2 6.79 55.93 -15.67
N ASN A 3 7.39 56.15 -14.49
CA ASN A 3 7.88 55.07 -13.64
C ASN A 3 6.78 54.11 -13.19
N GLN A 4 5.60 54.61 -12.83
CA GLN A 4 4.45 53.79 -12.43
C GLN A 4 3.93 52.94 -13.61
N ARG A 5 3.94 53.50 -14.83
CA ARG A 5 3.58 52.77 -16.04
C ARG A 5 4.55 51.63 -16.34
N MET A 6 5.86 51.87 -16.19
CA MET A 6 6.88 50.82 -16.36
C MET A 6 6.76 49.69 -15.34
N THR A 7 6.55 49.99 -14.06
CA THR A 7 6.33 48.95 -13.03
C THR A 7 5.06 48.16 -13.30
N HIS A 8 3.94 48.81 -13.65
CA HIS A 8 2.70 48.12 -13.97
C HIS A 8 2.87 47.14 -15.14
N ILE A 9 3.59 47.54 -16.19
CA ILE A 9 3.91 46.66 -17.33
C ILE A 9 4.75 45.47 -16.90
N ALA A 10 5.78 45.68 -16.07
CA ALA A 10 6.64 44.61 -15.59
C ALA A 10 5.87 43.59 -14.75
N VAL A 11 5.03 44.07 -13.81
CA VAL A 11 4.19 43.23 -12.95
C VAL A 11 3.21 42.41 -13.78
N GLU A 12 2.49 43.02 -14.73
CA GLU A 12 1.51 42.29 -15.54
C GLU A 12 2.18 41.27 -16.48
N ARG A 13 3.36 41.58 -17.03
CA ARG A 13 4.14 40.60 -17.80
C ARG A 13 4.56 39.42 -16.93
N ASN A 14 4.99 39.67 -15.70
CA ASN A 14 5.36 38.62 -14.76
C ASN A 14 4.14 37.74 -14.43
N ARG A 15 2.98 38.34 -14.17
CA ARG A 15 1.72 37.63 -13.91
C ARG A 15 1.33 36.71 -15.07
N ARG A 16 1.44 37.19 -16.31
CA ARG A 16 1.16 36.37 -17.52
C ARG A 16 2.16 35.23 -17.70
N ARG A 17 3.44 35.48 -17.43
CA ARG A 17 4.48 34.43 -17.47
C ARG A 17 4.16 33.33 -16.45
N GLN A 18 3.93 33.71 -15.20
CA GLN A 18 3.58 32.78 -14.13
C GLN A 18 2.32 31.96 -14.45
N MET A 19 1.29 32.59 -15.00
CA MET A 19 0.08 31.88 -15.44
C MET A 19 0.40 30.82 -16.52
N ASN A 20 1.23 31.16 -17.50
CA ASN A 20 1.62 30.21 -18.54
C ASN A 20 2.44 29.04 -17.97
N ASP A 21 3.31 29.30 -16.99
CA ASP A 21 4.09 28.26 -16.31
C ASP A 21 3.17 27.28 -15.59
N TYR A 22 2.17 27.78 -14.85
CA TYR A 22 1.17 26.92 -14.20
C TYR A 22 0.34 26.10 -15.18
N LEU A 23 -0.08 26.71 -16.28
CA LEU A 23 -0.83 26.01 -17.32
C LEU A 23 0.02 24.94 -18.03
N ALA A 24 1.33 25.15 -18.18
CA ALA A 24 2.25 24.15 -18.71
C ALA A 24 2.38 22.94 -17.78
N VAL A 25 2.55 23.18 -16.48
CA VAL A 25 2.57 22.11 -15.47
C VAL A 25 1.24 21.34 -15.47
N LEU A 26 0.11 22.06 -15.45
CA LEU A 26 -1.22 21.43 -15.47
C LEU A 26 -1.40 20.53 -16.70
N ARG A 27 -0.97 20.96 -17.89
CA ARG A 27 -0.97 20.11 -19.09
C ARG A 27 -0.14 18.84 -18.93
N SER A 28 1.04 18.94 -18.31
CA SER A 28 1.94 17.80 -18.15
C SER A 28 1.40 16.70 -17.22
N LEU A 29 0.45 17.05 -16.35
CA LEU A 29 -0.19 16.12 -15.42
C LEU A 29 -1.35 15.33 -16.06
N MET A 30 -1.80 15.73 -17.25
CA MET A 30 -2.95 15.14 -17.92
C MET A 30 -2.54 14.34 -19.16
N PRO A 31 -3.33 13.34 -19.57
CA PRO A 31 -3.15 12.70 -20.86
C PRO A 31 -3.28 13.70 -22.01
N PRO A 32 -2.55 13.51 -23.13
CA PRO A 32 -2.59 14.43 -24.28
C PRO A 32 -4.00 14.68 -24.86
N SER A 33 -4.93 13.73 -24.68
CA SER A 33 -6.34 13.86 -25.10
C SER A 33 -7.10 14.99 -24.40
N TYR A 34 -6.75 15.33 -23.16
CA TYR A 34 -7.39 16.41 -22.39
C TYR A 34 -6.69 17.76 -22.58
N ALA A 35 -5.48 17.75 -23.15
CA ALA A 35 -4.64 18.94 -23.35
C ALA A 35 -4.42 19.28 -24.83
N GLN A 36 -5.24 18.74 -25.75
CA GLN A 36 -5.05 18.89 -27.20
C GLN A 36 -4.97 20.35 -27.67
N ARG A 37 -5.71 21.25 -27.00
CA ARG A 37 -5.75 22.66 -27.36
C ARG A 37 -4.85 23.53 -26.48
N GLY A 38 -4.19 24.47 -27.17
CA GLY A 38 -3.22 25.44 -26.66
C GLY A 38 -3.80 26.56 -25.79
N ASP A 39 -5.12 26.74 -25.73
CA ASP A 39 -5.76 27.86 -25.04
C ASP A 39 -6.11 27.59 -23.57
N GLN A 40 -6.20 28.65 -22.77
CA GLN A 40 -6.38 28.55 -21.31
C GLN A 40 -7.68 27.84 -20.91
N ALA A 41 -8.78 28.09 -21.63
CA ALA A 41 -10.07 27.51 -21.32
C ALA A 41 -10.09 26.00 -21.58
N SER A 42 -9.50 25.56 -22.70
CA SER A 42 -9.39 24.14 -23.02
C SER A 42 -8.52 23.37 -22.03
N ILE A 43 -7.42 23.95 -21.55
CA ILE A 43 -6.57 23.28 -20.53
C ILE A 43 -7.35 23.06 -19.25
N VAL A 44 -8.01 24.11 -18.74
CA VAL A 44 -8.73 24.05 -17.48
C VAL A 44 -9.96 23.13 -17.60
N GLY A 45 -10.70 23.23 -18.71
CA GLY A 45 -11.82 22.33 -19.01
C GLY A 45 -11.38 20.87 -19.14
N GLY A 46 -10.26 20.62 -19.82
CA GLY A 46 -9.63 19.31 -19.92
C GLY A 46 -9.27 18.72 -18.56
N ALA A 47 -8.67 19.54 -17.68
CA ALA A 47 -8.34 19.12 -16.32
C ALA A 47 -9.56 18.75 -15.49
N ILE A 48 -10.62 19.56 -15.57
CA ILE A 48 -11.88 19.27 -14.88
C ILE A 48 -12.47 17.94 -15.35
N ASN A 49 -12.48 17.70 -16.67
CA ASN A 49 -13.00 16.45 -17.22
C ASN A 49 -12.15 15.25 -16.81
N PHE A 50 -10.82 15.37 -16.85
CA PHE A 50 -9.92 14.31 -16.44
C PHE A 50 -10.11 13.94 -14.96
N VAL A 51 -10.22 14.93 -14.06
CA VAL A 51 -10.51 14.68 -12.63
C VAL A 51 -11.85 13.97 -12.46
N LYS A 52 -12.90 14.41 -13.16
CA LYS A 52 -14.22 13.75 -13.11
C LYS A 52 -14.17 12.30 -13.57
N GLU A 53 -13.42 12.01 -14.62
CA GLU A 53 -13.27 10.63 -15.10
C GLU A 53 -12.51 9.75 -14.10
N LEU A 54 -11.47 10.30 -13.46
CA LEU A 54 -10.76 9.59 -12.38
C LEU A 54 -11.68 9.32 -11.19
N GLU A 55 -12.50 10.30 -10.78
CA GLU A 55 -13.48 10.15 -9.71
C GLU A 55 -14.55 9.09 -10.06
N GLN A 56 -15.06 9.11 -11.30
CA GLN A 56 -16.01 8.10 -11.78
C GLN A 56 -15.41 6.70 -11.82
N LEU A 57 -14.15 6.57 -12.26
CA LEU A 57 -13.45 5.29 -12.28
C LEU A 57 -13.25 4.77 -10.85
N LEU A 58 -12.89 5.64 -9.92
CA LEU A 58 -12.73 5.29 -8.50
C LEU A 58 -14.06 4.79 -7.93
N GLN A 59 -15.16 5.53 -8.16
CA GLN A 59 -16.49 5.13 -7.70
C GLN A 59 -16.94 3.80 -8.33
N PHE A 60 -16.69 3.60 -9.63
CA PHE A 60 -16.99 2.34 -10.32
C PHE A 60 -16.21 1.16 -9.73
N LEU A 61 -14.93 1.34 -9.43
CA LEU A 61 -14.11 0.31 -8.80
C LEU A 61 -14.56 0.00 -7.37
N GLU A 62 -14.97 1.00 -6.60
CA GLU A 62 -15.52 0.82 -5.25
C GLU A 62 -16.86 0.08 -5.26
N THR A 63 -17.75 0.38 -6.23
CA THR A 63 -19.02 -0.32 -6.35
C THR A 63 -18.86 -1.74 -6.87
N HIS A 64 -17.97 -1.99 -7.84
CA HIS A 64 -17.67 -3.34 -8.30
C HIS A 64 -16.97 -4.19 -7.24
N LYS A 65 -16.07 -3.58 -6.44
CA LYS A 65 -15.53 -4.22 -5.23
C LYS A 65 -16.62 -4.58 -4.21
N SER A 66 -17.79 -3.94 -4.28
CA SER A 66 -18.96 -4.24 -3.45
C SER A 66 -19.93 -5.24 -4.09
N ILE A 67 -20.03 -5.30 -5.43
CA ILE A 67 -20.90 -6.24 -6.17
C ILE A 67 -20.28 -7.64 -6.28
N ASP A 68 -18.96 -7.74 -6.45
CA ASP A 68 -18.23 -9.02 -6.36
C ASP A 68 -18.24 -9.61 -4.93
N GLN A 69 -18.72 -8.86 -3.94
CA GLN A 69 -18.99 -9.39 -2.59
C GLN A 69 -20.39 -10.01 -2.43
N HIS A 70 -21.31 -9.81 -3.39
CA HIS A 70 -22.70 -10.27 -3.25
C HIS A 70 -23.10 -11.38 -4.23
N HIS A 71 -22.21 -11.83 -5.11
CA HIS A 71 -22.45 -12.93 -6.05
C HIS A 71 -21.19 -13.77 -6.30
N GLN A 72 -20.64 -14.38 -5.25
CA GLN A 72 -20.00 -15.70 -5.28
C GLN A 72 -19.55 -16.07 -3.85
N ASP A 73 -19.97 -17.25 -3.39
CA ASP A 73 -19.57 -17.91 -2.13
C ASP A 73 -18.08 -18.32 -2.12
N VAL A 74 -17.15 -17.42 -2.47
CA VAL A 74 -15.70 -17.69 -2.49
C VAL A 74 -14.93 -16.41 -2.10
N PRO A 75 -14.64 -16.18 -0.81
CA PRO A 75 -13.93 -15.00 -0.36
C PRO A 75 -12.42 -15.28 -0.35
N SER A 76 -11.74 -15.24 -1.49
CA SER A 76 -10.27 -15.35 -1.49
C SER A 76 -9.59 -14.87 -2.78
N SER A 77 -9.15 -13.61 -2.81
CA SER A 77 -7.72 -13.23 -2.90
C SER A 77 -7.47 -11.77 -3.25
N ASP A 78 -8.45 -11.03 -3.79
CA ASP A 78 -8.11 -9.81 -4.55
C ASP A 78 -8.46 -8.48 -3.88
N VAL A 79 -9.00 -8.49 -2.66
CA VAL A 79 -9.48 -7.26 -2.00
C VAL A 79 -8.35 -6.27 -1.66
N PHE A 80 -7.10 -6.72 -1.53
CA PHE A 80 -6.00 -5.92 -0.97
C PHE A 80 -4.65 -6.07 -1.68
N SER A 81 -4.63 -6.57 -2.92
CA SER A 81 -3.41 -6.58 -3.75
C SER A 81 -2.76 -5.18 -3.87
N ASN A 82 -3.56 -4.13 -3.74
CA ASN A 82 -3.13 -2.73 -3.75
C ASN A 82 -2.52 -2.20 -2.43
N PHE A 83 -2.61 -2.93 -1.31
CA PHE A 83 -2.04 -2.46 -0.04
C PHE A 83 -0.52 -2.65 0.05
N PHE A 84 0.03 -3.62 -0.69
CA PHE A 84 1.44 -3.96 -0.66
C PHE A 84 2.06 -3.72 -2.03
N THR A 85 3.00 -2.77 -2.10
CA THR A 85 3.54 -2.28 -3.38
C THR A 85 4.52 -3.27 -4.03
N PHE A 86 5.16 -4.20 -3.31
CA PHE A 86 6.14 -5.18 -3.84
C PHE A 86 6.52 -6.24 -2.78
N PRO A 87 7.22 -7.33 -3.14
CA PRO A 87 6.71 -8.55 -3.77
C PRO A 87 5.87 -9.43 -2.80
N GLN A 88 4.75 -9.95 -3.30
CA GLN A 88 3.85 -10.82 -2.54
C GLN A 88 4.37 -12.27 -2.51
N TYR A 89 4.86 -12.72 -1.35
CA TYR A 89 5.21 -14.13 -1.14
C TYR A 89 3.97 -14.92 -0.66
N SER A 90 3.08 -15.26 -1.61
CA SER A 90 2.02 -16.22 -1.34
C SER A 90 2.59 -17.64 -1.27
N THR A 91 2.77 -18.18 -0.06
CA THR A 91 3.10 -19.61 0.09
C THR A 91 1.81 -20.43 -0.08
N ARG A 92 1.52 -20.84 -1.32
CA ARG A 92 0.58 -21.95 -1.57
C ARG A 92 1.28 -23.26 -1.24
N ARG A 93 0.87 -23.94 -0.17
CA ARG A 93 1.23 -25.35 0.06
C ARG A 93 0.46 -26.21 -0.94
N SER A 94 1.08 -26.50 -2.09
CA SER A 94 0.59 -27.52 -3.03
C SER A 94 0.79 -28.89 -2.40
N GLY A 95 -0.24 -29.39 -1.70
CA GLY A 95 -0.30 -30.76 -1.23
C GLY A 95 -1.00 -31.62 -2.28
N ASN A 96 -0.23 -32.39 -3.03
CA ASN A 96 -0.74 -33.54 -3.78
C ASN A 96 -1.22 -34.61 -2.78
N SER A 97 -2.51 -34.87 -2.73
CA SER A 97 -3.03 -36.15 -2.25
C SER A 97 -4.43 -36.39 -2.84
N SER A 98 -4.49 -37.46 -3.61
CA SER A 98 -5.67 -38.09 -4.19
C SER A 98 -6.74 -38.43 -3.15
N ALA A 99 -8.00 -38.24 -3.54
CA ALA A 99 -9.23 -38.93 -3.10
C ALA A 99 -9.58 -38.95 -1.60
N THR A 100 -10.60 -38.20 -1.19
CA THR A 100 -11.99 -38.68 -0.96
C THR A 100 -12.77 -37.71 -0.06
N ALA A 101 -14.08 -37.65 -0.32
CA ALA A 101 -15.16 -37.12 0.52
C ALA A 101 -15.25 -35.60 0.76
N ALA A 102 -16.34 -35.06 0.23
CA ALA A 102 -16.85 -33.72 0.43
C ALA A 102 -17.24 -33.50 1.92
N ASP A 103 -16.40 -32.75 2.66
CA ASP A 103 -16.86 -31.87 3.75
C ASP A 103 -15.79 -30.85 4.24
N ASP A 104 -14.53 -30.95 3.81
CA ASP A 104 -13.41 -30.19 4.42
C ASP A 104 -12.89 -28.97 3.62
N ALA A 105 -13.70 -28.41 2.71
CA ALA A 105 -13.25 -27.33 1.82
C ALA A 105 -13.18 -25.94 2.50
N ALA A 106 -13.93 -25.71 3.58
CA ALA A 106 -14.02 -24.40 4.23
C ALA A 106 -12.81 -24.05 5.13
N GLU A 107 -12.09 -25.05 5.65
CA GLU A 107 -10.95 -24.84 6.56
C GLU A 107 -9.63 -24.52 5.83
N ARG A 108 -9.52 -24.82 4.53
CA ARG A 108 -8.24 -24.69 3.80
C ARG A 108 -7.87 -23.27 3.39
N TRP A 109 -8.80 -22.31 3.42
CA TRP A 109 -8.56 -20.91 3.02
C TRP A 109 -8.50 -19.93 4.18
N SER A 110 -8.66 -20.42 5.42
CA SER A 110 -8.82 -19.55 6.59
C SER A 110 -7.53 -18.83 7.01
N GLY A 111 -6.36 -19.20 6.44
CA GLY A 111 -5.05 -18.85 6.98
C GLY A 111 -4.10 -18.02 6.09
N ILE A 112 -4.56 -17.43 4.99
CA ILE A 112 -3.69 -16.59 4.16
C ILE A 112 -3.58 -15.21 4.84
N ALA A 113 -2.38 -14.86 5.26
CA ALA A 113 -2.03 -13.53 5.76
C ALA A 113 -1.20 -12.82 4.70
N ASP A 114 -1.52 -11.57 4.42
CA ASP A 114 -0.75 -10.74 3.51
C ASP A 114 0.38 -10.06 4.28
N ILE A 115 1.60 -10.14 3.76
CA ILE A 115 2.80 -9.72 4.46
C ILE A 115 3.65 -8.83 3.54
N GLU A 116 4.06 -7.67 4.04
CA GLU A 116 5.10 -6.82 3.46
C GLU A 116 6.23 -6.67 4.46
N ALA A 117 7.45 -6.71 3.94
CA ALA A 117 8.63 -6.41 4.71
C ALA A 117 9.53 -5.44 3.93
N THR A 118 10.00 -4.40 4.61
CA THR A 118 11.06 -3.52 4.11
C THR A 118 12.22 -3.54 5.09
N MET A 119 13.45 -3.45 4.57
CA MET A 119 14.66 -3.53 5.39
C MET A 119 15.58 -2.37 5.05
N VAL A 120 16.15 -1.76 6.08
CA VAL A 120 17.17 -0.71 6.02
C VAL A 120 18.24 -1.05 7.03
N GLU A 121 19.47 -1.29 6.56
CA GLU A 121 20.60 -1.72 7.39
C GLU A 121 20.26 -2.95 8.26
N SER A 122 20.35 -2.83 9.60
CA SER A 122 19.99 -3.88 10.55
C SER A 122 18.55 -3.76 11.07
N HIS A 123 17.72 -2.91 10.48
CA HIS A 123 16.33 -2.68 10.90
C HIS A 123 15.37 -3.10 9.79
N ALA A 124 14.23 -3.68 10.17
CA ALA A 124 13.18 -4.04 9.23
C ALA A 124 11.81 -3.60 9.75
N ASN A 125 10.92 -3.25 8.84
CA ASN A 125 9.51 -3.03 9.10
C ASN A 125 8.73 -4.20 8.48
N ILE A 126 7.98 -4.93 9.29
CA ILE A 126 7.17 -6.08 8.88
C ILE A 126 5.71 -5.73 9.16
N LYS A 127 4.91 -5.67 8.10
CA LYS A 127 3.46 -5.51 8.19
C LYS A 127 2.79 -6.84 7.87
N VAL A 128 1.90 -7.28 8.74
CA VAL A 128 1.13 -8.51 8.58
C VAL A 128 -0.35 -8.16 8.70
N MET A 129 -1.12 -8.41 7.66
CA MET A 129 -2.57 -8.28 7.68
C MET A 129 -3.22 -9.65 7.65
N ALA A 130 -4.10 -9.92 8.61
CA ALA A 130 -4.71 -11.23 8.76
C ALA A 130 -6.07 -11.14 9.45
N LYS A 131 -6.90 -12.18 9.28
CA LYS A 131 -8.12 -12.34 10.08
C LYS A 131 -7.79 -12.44 11.57
N ARG A 132 -8.59 -11.77 12.41
CA ARG A 132 -8.43 -11.76 13.86
C ARG A 132 -8.61 -13.17 14.41
N ARG A 133 -7.58 -13.69 15.09
CA ARG A 133 -7.63 -14.98 15.77
C ARG A 133 -7.16 -14.87 17.22
N PRO A 134 -7.73 -15.65 18.16
CA PRO A 134 -7.24 -15.67 19.53
C PRO A 134 -5.74 -16.02 19.61
N LYS A 135 -5.00 -15.29 20.45
CA LYS A 135 -3.55 -15.51 20.71
C LYS A 135 -2.63 -15.36 19.49
N GLN A 136 -3.13 -14.83 18.37
CA GLN A 136 -2.35 -14.70 17.13
C GLN A 136 -1.13 -13.79 17.32
N LEU A 137 -1.32 -12.62 17.91
CA LEU A 137 -0.24 -11.69 18.18
C LEU A 137 0.88 -12.33 19.01
N LEU A 138 0.51 -13.05 20.07
CA LEU A 138 1.46 -13.75 20.93
C LEU A 138 2.30 -14.76 20.15
N LYS A 139 1.66 -15.53 19.25
CA LYS A 139 2.37 -16.49 18.38
C LYS A 139 3.35 -15.78 17.43
N MET A 140 2.98 -14.64 16.87
CA MET A 140 3.86 -13.87 15.99
C MET A 140 5.03 -13.26 16.75
N VAL A 141 4.78 -12.67 17.92
CA VAL A 141 5.83 -12.12 18.78
C VAL A 141 6.83 -13.21 19.15
N ALA A 142 6.35 -14.38 19.59
CA ALA A 142 7.20 -15.52 19.91
C ALA A 142 7.99 -16.03 18.68
N GLY A 143 7.34 -16.10 17.51
CA GLY A 143 7.99 -16.52 16.27
C GLY A 143 9.05 -15.56 15.75
N LEU A 144 8.81 -14.24 15.84
CA LEU A 144 9.81 -13.22 15.48
C LEU A 144 11.01 -13.27 16.42
N GLN A 145 10.77 -13.44 17.72
CA GLN A 145 11.84 -13.59 18.72
C GLN A 145 12.64 -14.88 18.53
N SER A 146 12.00 -16.00 18.19
CA SER A 146 12.70 -17.29 18.01
C SER A 146 13.66 -17.29 16.81
N ILE A 147 13.41 -16.45 15.81
CA ILE A 147 14.33 -16.25 14.67
C ILE A 147 15.35 -15.12 14.89
N GLY A 148 15.47 -14.61 16.12
CA GLY A 148 16.48 -13.61 16.49
C GLY A 148 16.14 -12.17 16.09
N LEU A 149 14.87 -11.86 15.82
CA LEU A 149 14.43 -10.48 15.59
C LEU A 149 14.04 -9.82 16.92
N THR A 150 14.64 -8.68 17.22
CA THR A 150 14.25 -7.87 18.38
C THR A 150 13.14 -6.91 17.97
N ILE A 151 11.94 -7.07 18.53
CA ILE A 151 10.82 -6.15 18.28
C ILE A 151 11.08 -4.85 19.04
N LEU A 152 11.15 -3.74 18.30
CA LEU A 152 11.37 -2.39 18.82
C LEU A 152 10.05 -1.64 19.01
N HIS A 153 9.16 -1.77 18.02
CA HIS A 153 7.84 -1.14 18.03
C HIS A 153 6.81 -2.10 17.44
N LEU A 154 5.62 -2.08 18.01
CA LEU A 154 4.47 -2.84 17.56
C LEU A 154 3.26 -1.91 17.52
N ASN A 155 2.65 -1.78 16.34
CA ASN A 155 1.33 -1.18 16.19
C ASN A 155 0.32 -2.24 15.76
N VAL A 156 -0.88 -2.18 16.34
CA VAL A 156 -1.98 -3.08 16.01
C VAL A 156 -3.19 -2.25 15.68
N THR A 157 -3.62 -2.29 14.42
CA THR A 157 -4.82 -1.60 13.95
C THR A 157 -5.85 -2.65 13.52
N THR A 158 -7.10 -2.49 13.94
CA THR A 158 -8.19 -3.42 13.62
C THR A 158 -9.23 -2.74 12.74
N VAL A 159 -9.70 -3.43 11.70
CA VAL A 159 -10.83 -3.01 10.86
C VAL A 159 -11.70 -4.25 10.63
N ASP A 160 -12.95 -4.20 11.09
CA ASP A 160 -13.90 -5.34 11.06
C ASP A 160 -13.30 -6.63 11.64
N GLN A 161 -13.18 -7.69 10.81
CA GLN A 161 -12.61 -8.98 11.19
C GLN A 161 -11.10 -9.07 10.90
N LEU A 162 -10.48 -8.01 10.39
CA LEU A 162 -9.07 -7.97 10.03
C LEU A 162 -8.24 -7.21 11.08
N VAL A 163 -6.98 -7.61 11.20
CA VAL A 163 -5.98 -6.97 12.04
C VAL A 163 -4.72 -6.74 11.22
N LEU A 164 -4.25 -5.51 11.20
CA LEU A 164 -2.95 -5.12 10.69
C LEU A 164 -1.98 -5.00 11.86
N TYR A 165 -0.96 -5.84 11.85
CA TYR A 165 0.16 -5.80 12.76
C TYR A 165 1.35 -5.16 12.05
N SER A 166 1.95 -4.13 12.64
CA SER A 166 3.13 -3.45 12.10
C SER A 166 4.26 -3.54 13.12
N PHE A 167 5.28 -4.33 12.81
CA PHE A 167 6.45 -4.57 13.64
C PHE A 167 7.65 -3.82 13.08
N SER A 168 8.25 -2.93 13.86
CA SER A 168 9.61 -2.48 13.62
C SER A 168 10.56 -3.37 14.40
N VAL A 169 11.45 -4.07 13.71
CA VAL A 169 12.36 -5.05 14.29
C VAL A 169 13.82 -4.69 14.01
N LYS A 170 14.72 -5.13 14.87
CA LYS A 170 16.17 -5.13 14.64
C LYS A 170 16.62 -6.57 14.38
N VAL A 171 17.35 -6.77 13.30
CA VAL A 171 17.99 -8.04 12.96
C VAL A 171 19.22 -8.19 13.84
N MET A 172 19.21 -9.16 14.75
CA MET A 172 20.43 -9.50 15.49
C MET A 172 21.35 -10.33 14.59
N ASN A 173 22.57 -9.86 14.38
CA ASN A 173 23.62 -10.69 13.80
C ASN A 173 23.96 -11.80 14.80
N VAL A 174 23.55 -13.03 14.48
CA VAL A 174 23.83 -14.24 15.27
C VAL A 174 25.33 -14.49 15.45
N ALA A 175 26.19 -13.80 14.68
CA ALA A 175 27.65 -13.78 14.83
C ALA A 175 28.17 -13.03 16.10
N ARG A 176 27.31 -12.48 16.96
CA ARG A 176 27.71 -11.80 18.21
C ARG A 176 26.95 -12.27 19.44
N LEU A 177 26.69 -13.56 19.57
CA LEU A 177 26.45 -14.12 20.90
C LEU A 177 27.81 -14.19 21.62
N PRO A 178 28.01 -13.53 22.78
CA PRO A 178 29.14 -13.86 23.63
C PRO A 178 28.96 -15.32 24.04
N LEU A 179 29.92 -16.17 23.65
CA LEU A 179 30.05 -17.52 24.15
C LEU A 179 30.02 -17.44 25.69
N LEU A 180 28.92 -17.90 26.30
CA LEU A 180 28.94 -18.17 27.73
C LEU A 180 29.98 -19.28 27.94
N PRO A 181 31.02 -19.08 28.75
CA PRO A 181 31.90 -20.18 29.09
C PRO A 181 31.09 -21.18 29.89
N LEU A 182 30.96 -22.40 29.36
CA LEU A 182 30.62 -23.57 30.13
C LEU A 182 31.69 -23.72 31.22
N SER A 183 31.40 -23.23 32.44
CA SER A 183 32.17 -23.63 33.61
C SER A 183 31.89 -25.10 33.87
N VAL A 184 32.84 -25.93 33.45
CA VAL A 184 32.99 -27.30 33.93
C VAL A 184 33.72 -27.22 35.26
N HIS A 185 33.02 -27.47 36.37
CA HIS A 185 33.55 -28.08 37.59
C HIS A 185 32.40 -28.76 38.35
#